data_AF-A0A497CPM4-F1
#
_entry.id   AF-A0A497CPM4-F1
#
_cell.length_a   1.000
_cell.length_b   1.000
_cell.length_c   1.000
_cell.angle_alpha   90.00
_cell.angle_beta   90.00
_cell.angle_gamma   90.00
#
_symmetry.space_group_name_H-M   'P 1'
#
loop_
_entity.id
_entity.type
_entity.pdbx_description
1 polymer ?
#
loop_
_entity_poly.entity_id
_entity_poly.type
_entity_poly.pdbx_seq_one_letter_code
_entity_poly.pdbx_strand_id
1 'polypeptide(L)'
;VYILVYLLVTGEGVHIPVREALAGSVYIGLFEMSITFVIWLKALNFSGNTAKVSNLIYLSPFFALFWINLTVGETIRASTVAGLVLIILGIVFQQFTDRKKKGTTMR
;
A
#
# COMPACT_ATOMS: atom_id res chain seq x y z
N VAL A 1 20.96 5.99 -3.83
CA VAL A 1 21.75 7.11 -3.26
C VAL A 1 21.99 6.94 -1.78
N TYR A 2 20.95 6.88 -0.93
CA TYR A 2 21.11 6.69 0.53
C TYR A 2 21.94 5.45 0.92
N ILE A 3 21.63 4.28 0.34
CA ILE A 3 22.37 3.03 0.58
C ILE A 3 23.85 3.14 0.16
N LEU A 4 24.13 3.85 -0.93
CA LEU A 4 25.50 4.08 -1.41
C LEU A 4 26.27 4.98 -0.44
N VAL A 5 25.65 6.06 0.06
CA VAL A 5 26.27 6.95 1.05
C VAL A 5 26.53 6.20 2.36
N TYR A 6 25.59 5.39 2.82
CA TYR A 6 25.76 4.57 4.02
C TYR A 6 26.94 3.59 3.90
N LEU A 7 27.05 2.86 2.78
CA LEU A 7 28.16 1.92 2.54
C LEU A 7 29.52 2.62 2.48
N LEU A 8 29.58 3.83 1.89
CA LEU A 8 30.81 4.62 1.83
C LEU A 8 31.25 5.17 3.20
N VAL A 9 30.29 5.49 4.09
CA VAL A 9 30.59 6.01 5.44
C VAL A 9 30.95 4.91 6.43
N THR A 10 30.24 3.77 6.39
CA THR A 10 30.44 2.68 7.35
C THR A 10 31.62 1.77 6.96
N GLY A 11 32.04 1.78 5.69
CA GLY A 11 33.15 0.96 5.20
C GLY A 11 32.87 -0.55 5.25
N GLU A 12 31.63 -0.95 5.53
CA GLU A 12 31.23 -2.35 5.49
C GLU A 12 31.21 -2.85 4.05
N GLY A 13 31.87 -3.98 3.81
CA GLY A 13 31.84 -4.66 2.52
C GLY A 13 30.42 -5.09 2.15
N VAL A 14 30.11 -5.04 0.86
CA VAL A 14 28.83 -5.56 0.35
C VAL A 14 28.80 -7.07 0.57
N HIS A 15 28.09 -7.51 1.60
CA HIS A 15 27.79 -8.92 1.79
C HIS A 15 26.87 -9.36 0.65
N ILE A 16 27.35 -10.28 -0.18
CA ILE A 16 26.54 -10.84 -1.28
C ILE A 16 25.34 -11.54 -0.65
N PRO A 17 24.10 -11.15 -1.01
CA PRO A 17 22.91 -11.75 -0.46
C PRO A 17 22.91 -13.25 -0.78
N VAL A 18 22.47 -14.03 0.21
CA VAL A 18 22.22 -15.46 0.02
C VAL A 18 21.28 -15.67 -1.17
N ARG A 19 21.45 -16.77 -1.90
CA ARG A 19 20.67 -17.09 -3.11
C ARG A 19 19.15 -17.00 -2.90
N GLU A 20 18.68 -17.30 -1.70
CA GLU A 20 17.30 -17.19 -1.27
C GLU A 20 16.82 -15.73 -1.23
N ALA A 21 17.66 -14.80 -0.78
CA ALA A 21 17.36 -13.37 -0.76
C ALA A 21 17.34 -12.77 -2.17
N LEU A 22 18.21 -13.25 -3.07
CA LEU A 22 18.18 -12.89 -4.49
C LEU A 22 16.87 -13.34 -5.16
N ALA A 23 16.49 -14.61 -4.96
CA ALA A 23 15.24 -15.14 -5.49
C ALA A 23 14.01 -14.41 -4.95
N GLY A 24 13.97 -14.13 -3.64
CA GLY A 24 12.90 -13.36 -3.00
C GLY A 24 12.80 -11.93 -3.55
N SER A 25 13.94 -11.25 -3.73
CA SER A 25 13.98 -9.88 -4.27
C SER A 25 13.48 -9.82 -5.71
N VAL A 26 13.83 -10.81 -6.54
CA VAL A 26 13.34 -10.93 -7.92
C VAL A 26 11.83 -11.19 -7.92
N TYR A 27 11.33 -12.05 -7.03
CA TYR A 27 9.91 -12.34 -6.90
C TYR A 27 9.10 -11.10 -6.50
N ILE A 28 9.50 -10.41 -5.42
CA ILE A 28 8.82 -9.20 -4.94
C ILE A 28 8.89 -8.10 -6.01
N GLY A 29 10.05 -7.93 -6.66
CA GLY A 29 10.24 -6.93 -7.71
C GLY A 29 9.33 -7.16 -8.93
N LEU A 30 9.28 -8.39 -9.45
CA LEU A 30 8.49 -8.71 -10.65
C LEU A 30 6.99 -8.84 -10.35
N PHE A 31 6.62 -9.65 -9.37
CA PHE A 31 5.22 -9.97 -9.13
C PHE A 31 4.54 -8.96 -8.23
N GLU A 32 5.11 -8.68 -7.07
CA GLU A 32 4.43 -7.91 -6.02
C GLU A 32 4.44 -6.41 -6.29
N MET A 33 5.49 -5.90 -6.94
CA MET A 33 5.64 -4.47 -7.19
C MET A 33 5.50 -4.07 -8.66
N SER A 34 5.84 -4.91 -9.64
CA SER A 34 5.72 -4.54 -11.07
C SER A 34 4.36 -4.87 -11.67
N ILE A 35 3.93 -6.14 -11.64
CA ILE A 35 2.67 -6.56 -12.29
C ILE A 35 1.45 -5.87 -11.65
N THR A 36 1.37 -5.88 -10.33
CA THR A 36 0.35 -5.15 -9.55
C THR A 36 0.30 -3.67 -9.90
N PHE A 37 1.46 -3.02 -10.07
CA PHE A 37 1.53 -1.61 -10.44
C PHE A 37 1.05 -1.34 -11.86
N VAL A 38 1.39 -2.20 -12.83
CA VAL A 38 0.86 -2.10 -14.20
C VAL A 38 -0.66 -2.28 -14.22
N ILE A 39 -1.18 -3.26 -13.48
CA ILE A 39 -2.63 -3.48 -13.35
C ILE A 39 -3.30 -2.26 -12.72
N TRP A 40 -2.69 -1.70 -11.67
CA TRP A 40 -3.17 -0.49 -11.01
C TRP A 40 -3.21 0.72 -11.96
N LEU A 41 -2.13 0.97 -12.70
CA LEU A 41 -2.09 2.04 -13.70
C LEU A 41 -3.15 1.85 -14.78
N LYS A 42 -3.34 0.61 -15.24
CA LYS A 42 -4.40 0.28 -16.20
C LYS A 42 -5.78 0.58 -15.61
N ALA A 43 -6.05 0.19 -14.37
CA ALA A 43 -7.32 0.50 -13.70
C ALA A 43 -7.56 2.02 -13.56
N LEU A 44 -6.52 2.80 -13.28
CA LEU A 44 -6.62 4.26 -13.25
C LEU A 44 -6.90 4.87 -14.63
N ASN A 45 -6.27 4.34 -15.69
CA ASN A 45 -6.42 4.84 -17.06
C ASN A 45 -7.81 4.52 -17.64
N PHE A 46 -8.36 3.34 -17.35
CA PHE A 46 -9.69 2.93 -17.81
C PHE A 46 -10.84 3.42 -16.93
N SER A 47 -10.55 3.94 -15.73
CA SER A 47 -11.59 4.45 -14.84
C SER A 47 -12.02 5.85 -15.22
N GLY A 48 -13.33 6.02 -15.50
CA GLY A 48 -13.93 7.34 -15.67
C GLY A 48 -13.89 8.23 -14.42
N ASN A 49 -13.48 7.70 -13.26
CA ASN A 49 -13.24 8.49 -12.06
C ASN A 49 -12.04 7.94 -11.27
N THR A 50 -10.85 8.43 -11.61
CA THR A 50 -9.57 8.12 -10.95
C THR A 50 -9.66 8.24 -9.42
N ALA A 51 -10.38 9.25 -8.89
CA ALA A 51 -10.55 9.42 -7.44
C ALA A 51 -11.29 8.26 -6.77
N LYS A 52 -12.27 7.64 -7.45
CA LYS A 52 -12.94 6.44 -6.91
C LYS A 52 -11.99 5.25 -6.83
N VAL A 53 -11.14 5.06 -7.84
CA VAL A 53 -10.17 3.96 -7.86
C VAL A 53 -9.11 4.19 -6.78
N SER A 54 -8.56 5.41 -6.66
CA SER A 54 -7.64 5.78 -5.58
C SER A 54 -8.21 5.52 -4.18
N ASN A 55 -9.51 5.77 -3.98
CA ASN A 55 -10.15 5.50 -2.69
C ASN A 55 -10.19 4.01 -2.33
N LEU A 56 -10.09 3.09 -3.30
CA LEU A 56 -10.01 1.65 -3.03
C LEU A 56 -8.70 1.24 -2.36
N ILE A 57 -7.59 1.98 -2.58
CA ILE A 57 -6.31 1.69 -1.90
C ILE A 57 -6.49 1.75 -0.38
N TYR A 58 -7.34 2.64 0.12
CA TYR A 58 -7.55 2.76 1.55
C TYR A 58 -8.27 1.56 2.19
N LEU A 59 -8.82 0.64 1.39
CA LEU A 59 -9.30 -0.67 1.87
C LEU A 59 -8.16 -1.69 2.05
N SER A 60 -6.97 -1.43 1.51
CA SER A 60 -5.80 -2.31 1.67
C SER A 60 -5.50 -2.72 3.12
N PRO A 61 -5.44 -1.81 4.12
CA PRO A 61 -5.21 -2.20 5.52
C PRO A 61 -6.29 -3.13 6.10
N PHE A 62 -7.54 -3.02 5.64
CA PHE A 62 -8.61 -3.94 6.04
C PHE A 62 -8.35 -5.35 5.53
N PHE A 63 -8.06 -5.48 4.22
CA PHE A 63 -7.75 -6.77 3.61
C PHE A 63 -6.46 -7.37 4.18
N ALA A 64 -5.44 -6.54 4.42
CA ALA A 64 -4.19 -6.98 5.03
C ALA A 64 -4.44 -7.64 6.40
N LEU A 65 -5.23 -7.02 7.27
CA LEU A 65 -5.56 -7.58 8.59
C LEU A 65 -6.40 -8.85 8.51
N PHE A 66 -7.37 -8.90 7.60
CA PHE A 66 -8.16 -10.10 7.34
C PHE A 66 -7.27 -11.28 6.95
N TRP A 67 -6.36 -11.07 5.99
CA TRP A 67 -5.43 -12.12 5.55
C TRP A 67 -4.45 -12.52 6.65
N ILE A 68 -3.82 -11.57 7.34
CA ILE A 68 -2.83 -11.86 8.40
C ILE A 68 -3.45 -12.70 9.51
N ASN A 69 -4.69 -12.40 9.92
CA ASN A 69 -5.37 -13.19 10.94
C ASN A 69 -5.65 -14.63 10.50
N LEU A 70 -5.92 -14.85 9.20
CA LEU A 70 -6.16 -16.17 8.64
C LEU A 70 -4.86 -16.96 8.39
N THR A 71 -3.81 -16.33 7.86
CA THR A 71 -2.57 -17.03 7.45
C THR A 71 -1.53 -17.15 8.55
N VAL A 72 -1.35 -16.11 9.37
CA VAL A 72 -0.32 -16.06 10.42
C VAL A 72 -0.89 -16.52 11.76
N GLY A 73 -2.20 -16.40 11.97
CA GLY A 73 -2.86 -16.84 13.20
C GLY A 73 -2.59 -15.93 14.40
N GLU A 74 -2.07 -14.72 14.18
CA GLU A 74 -1.83 -13.77 15.27
C GLU A 74 -3.14 -13.26 15.88
N THR A 75 -3.16 -13.18 17.22
CA THR A 75 -4.24 -12.56 17.98
C THR A 75 -4.29 -11.07 17.66
N ILE A 76 -5.32 -10.64 16.92
CA ILE A 76 -5.55 -9.22 16.64
C ILE A 76 -5.79 -8.50 17.97
N ARG A 77 -4.89 -7.58 18.33
CA ARG A 77 -5.06 -6.71 19.50
C ARG A 77 -6.16 -5.68 19.24
N ALA A 78 -6.90 -5.31 20.28
CA ALA A 78 -7.95 -4.29 20.20
C ALA A 78 -7.45 -2.95 19.63
N SER A 79 -6.17 -2.60 19.85
CA SER A 79 -5.53 -1.40 19.28
C SER A 79 -5.51 -1.40 17.75
N THR A 80 -5.34 -2.57 17.13
CA THR A 80 -5.32 -2.72 15.67
C THR A 80 -6.72 -2.53 15.08
N VAL A 81 -7.74 -3.05 15.76
CA VAL A 81 -9.15 -2.82 15.41
C VAL A 81 -9.52 -1.36 15.57
N ALA A 82 -9.11 -0.71 16.67
CA ALA A 82 -9.34 0.71 16.89
C ALA A 82 -8.68 1.59 15.81
N GLY A 83 -7.44 1.28 15.43
CA GLY A 83 -6.76 1.96 14.32
C GLY A 83 -7.46 1.76 12.97
N LEU A 84 -7.94 0.54 12.70
CA LEU A 84 -8.70 0.23 11.49
C LEU A 84 -10.02 1.01 11.43
N VAL A 85 -10.77 1.07 12.53
CA VAL A 85 -12.00 1.87 12.63
C VAL A 85 -11.69 3.35 12.38
N LEU A 86 -10.60 3.88 12.94
CA LEU A 86 -10.18 5.27 12.72
C LEU A 86 -9.87 5.56 11.25
N ILE A 87 -9.15 4.65 10.57
CA ILE A 87 -8.87 4.75 9.13
C ILE A 87 -10.19 4.74 8.33
N ILE A 88 -11.10 3.81 8.61
CA ILE A 88 -12.40 3.72 7.92
C ILE A 88 -13.22 5.00 8.10
N LEU A 89 -13.31 5.52 9.33
CA LEU A 89 -14.01 6.77 9.61
C LEU A 89 -13.38 7.96 8.85
N GLY A 90 -12.04 8.02 8.78
CA GLY A 90 -11.33 9.01 7.99
C GLY A 90 -11.67 8.95 6.49
N ILE A 91 -11.70 7.76 5.89
CA ILE A 91 -12.05 7.56 4.47
C ILE A 91 -13.49 7.98 4.21
N VAL A 92 -14.42 7.56 5.07
CA VAL A 92 -15.85 7.89 4.95
C VAL A 92 -16.03 9.41 5.02
N PHE A 93 -15.39 10.07 5.98
CA PHE A 93 -15.40 11.53 6.11
C PHE A 93 -14.79 12.24 4.88
N GLN A 94 -13.67 11.73 4.36
CA GLN A 94 -13.03 12.25 3.15
C GLN A 94 -13.93 12.13 1.92
N GLN A 95 -14.61 10.99 1.74
CA GLN A 95 -15.56 10.78 0.63
C GLN A 95 -16.76 11.74 0.69
N PHE A 96 -17.30 12.00 1.89
CA PHE A 96 -18.39 12.97 2.04
C PHE A 96 -17.94 14.40 1.73
N THR A 97 -16.73 14.77 2.12
CA THR A 97 -16.16 16.09 1.85
C THR A 97 -15.83 16.29 0.36
N ASP A 98 -15.25 15.30 -0.31
CA ASP A 98 -14.95 15.35 -1.74
C ASP A 98 -16.22 15.45 -2.61
N ARG A 99 -17.32 14.81 -2.20
CA ARG A 99 -18.63 15.00 -2.86
C ARG A 99 -19.13 16.44 -2.74
N LYS A 100 -18.91 17.09 -1.60
CA LYS A 100 -19.36 18.48 -1.36
C LYS A 100 -18.57 19.49 -2.22
N LYS A 101 -17.27 19.25 -2.43
CA LYS A 101 -16.41 20.08 -3.29
C LYS A 101 -16.83 20.04 -4.76
N LYS A 102 -17.25 18.88 -5.29
CA LYS A 102 -17.74 18.75 -6.67
C LYS A 102 -19.06 19.47 -6.96
N GLY A 103 -19.89 19.73 -5.95
CA GLY A 103 -21.18 20.43 -6.12
C GLY A 103 -21.08 21.96 -6.20
N THR A 104 -19.92 22.57 -5.89
CA THR A 104 -19.78 24.03 -5.81
C THR A 104 -19.13 24.65 -7.06
N THR A 105 -18.43 23.86 -7.88
CA THR A 105 -17.81 24.32 -9.14
C THR A 105 -18.77 24.30 -10.35
N MET A 106 -20.03 23.88 -10.15
CA MET A 106 -21.07 23.89 -11.18
C MET A 106 -22.11 24.98 -10.91
N ARG A 107 -21.67 26.13 -10.43
CA ARG A 107 -22.42 27.39 -10.37
C ARG A 107 -21.59 28.50 -10.96
#